data_AF-A0A932JYX3-F1
#
_entry.id   AF-A0A932JYX3-F1
#
_cell.length_a   1.000
_cell.length_b   1.000
_cell.length_c   1.000
_cell.angle_alpha   90.00
_cell.angle_beta   90.00
_cell.angle_gamma   90.00
#
_symmetry.space_group_name_H-M   'P 1'
#
loop_
_entity.id
_entity.type
_entity.pdbx_description
1 polymer ?
#
loop_
_entity_poly.entity_id
_entity_poly.type
_entity_poly.pdbx_seq_one_letter_code
_entity_poly.pdbx_strand_id
1 'polypeptide(L)' 'TFHVIKNGDSLWLIAKEYYGEPTPENIRKIMEANRMNQIGYLYPGKKITIPL' A
#
# COMPACT_ATOMS: atom_id res chain seq x y z
N THR A 1 5.05 -3.25 9.31
CA THR A 1 4.12 -4.41 9.36
C THR A 1 3.93 -4.98 7.96
N PHE A 2 3.16 -6.06 7.79
CA PHE A 2 2.83 -6.62 6.47
C PHE A 2 1.33 -6.63 6.23
N HIS A 3 0.94 -6.36 4.99
CA HIS A 3 -0.44 -6.43 4.52
C HIS A 3 -0.52 -7.42 3.36
N VAL A 4 -1.55 -8.26 3.35
CA VAL A 4 -1.84 -9.16 2.22
C VAL A 4 -2.97 -8.54 1.44
N ILE A 5 -2.69 -8.15 0.19
CA ILE A 5 -3.63 -7.49 -0.70
C ILE A 5 -4.86 -8.39 -0.90
N LYS A 6 -6.05 -7.80 -0.80
CA LYS A 6 -7.35 -8.41 -1.03
C LYS A 6 -8.00 -7.83 -2.28
N ASN A 7 -9.04 -8.50 -2.77
CA ASN A 7 -9.87 -7.96 -3.84
C ASN A 7 -10.51 -6.63 -3.38
N GLY A 8 -10.37 -5.59 -4.20
CA GLY A 8 -10.88 -4.25 -3.90
C GLY A 8 -9.89 -3.33 -3.18
N ASP A 9 -8.72 -3.82 -2.79
CA ASP A 9 -7.70 -2.97 -2.20
C ASP A 9 -7.12 -1.98 -3.21
N SER A 10 -6.78 -0.81 -2.71
CA SER A 10 -5.98 0.20 -3.39
C SER A 10 -4.95 0.73 -2.41
N LEU A 11 -3.84 1.28 -2.93
CA LEU A 11 -2.82 1.91 -2.07
C LEU A 11 -3.42 3.04 -1.23
N TRP A 12 -4.47 3.70 -1.74
CA TRP A 12 -5.24 4.70 -1.01
C TRP A 12 -5.94 4.11 0.22
N LEU A 13 -6.71 3.03 0.05
CA LEU A 13 -7.42 2.39 1.16
C LEU A 13 -6.44 1.80 2.19
N ILE A 14 -5.37 1.17 1.72
CA ILE A 14 -4.31 0.65 2.58
C ILE A 14 -3.63 1.79 3.34
N ALA A 15 -3.32 2.92 2.68
CA ALA A 15 -2.73 4.07 3.37
C ALA A 15 -3.67 4.63 4.45
N LYS A 16 -4.97 4.73 4.18
CA LYS A 16 -5.96 5.14 5.17
C LYS A 16 -6.04 4.17 6.35
N GLU A 17 -6.01 2.87 6.09
CA GLU A 17 -6.08 1.83 7.12
C GLU A 17 -4.90 1.90 8.10
N TYR A 18 -3.67 2.08 7.59
CA TYR A 18 -2.46 2.01 8.41
C TYR A 18 -1.94 3.36 8.92
N TYR A 19 -2.16 4.45 8.18
CA TYR A 19 -1.69 5.79 8.57
C TYR A 19 -2.80 6.73 9.00
N GLY A 20 -4.07 6.29 8.96
CA GLY A 20 -5.25 7.11 9.27
C GLY A 20 -5.68 8.05 8.14
N GLU A 21 -4.73 8.50 7.32
CA GLU A 21 -4.98 9.40 6.18
C GLU A 21 -4.33 8.91 4.87
N PRO A 22 -5.07 8.91 3.76
CA PRO A 22 -4.55 8.48 2.46
C PRO A 22 -3.89 9.63 1.70
N THR A 23 -2.75 10.10 2.18
CA THR A 23 -2.00 11.17 1.51
C THR A 23 -1.05 10.60 0.43
N PRO A 24 -0.65 11.39 -0.59
CA PRO A 24 0.37 10.99 -1.55
C PRO A 24 1.69 10.56 -0.89
N GLU A 25 2.06 11.19 0.23
CA GLU A 25 3.24 10.81 1.01
C GLU A 25 3.13 9.40 1.58
N ASN A 26 1.98 9.06 2.20
CA ASN A 26 1.75 7.75 2.78
C ASN A 26 1.69 6.64 1.72
N ILE A 27 1.13 6.95 0.54
CA ILE A 27 1.18 6.05 -0.61
C ILE A 27 2.63 5.85 -1.07
N ARG A 28 3.42 6.93 -1.16
CA ARG A 28 4.83 6.86 -1.56
C ARG A 28 5.66 6.02 -0.58
N LYS A 29 5.43 6.13 0.73
CA LYS A 29 6.07 5.28 1.75
C LYS A 29 5.85 3.80 1.47
N ILE A 30 4.60 3.40 1.18
CA ILE A 30 4.27 2.00 0.84
C ILE A 30 4.99 1.61 -0.46
N MET A 31 4.97 2.46 -1.49
CA MET A 31 5.61 2.16 -2.77
C MET A 31 7.12 1.97 -2.65
N GLU A 32 7.81 2.87 -1.94
CA GLU A 32 9.26 2.83 -1.72
C GLU A 32 9.66 1.57 -0.95
N ALA A 33 8.93 1.23 0.11
CA ALA A 33 9.18 0.02 0.89
C ALA A 33 9.01 -1.28 0.09
N ASN A 34 8.27 -1.24 -1.01
CA ASN A 34 8.00 -2.40 -1.87
C ASN A 34 8.64 -2.29 -3.27
N ARG A 35 9.50 -1.28 -3.50
CA ARG A 35 10.15 -1.02 -4.80
C ARG A 35 9.13 -0.99 -5.96
N MET A 36 7.98 -0.36 -5.73
CA MET A 36 6.93 -0.20 -6.73
C MET A 36 7.24 1.02 -7.59
N ASN A 37 7.45 0.80 -8.88
CA ASN A 37 7.81 1.87 -9.83
C ASN A 37 6.58 2.59 -10.40
N GLN A 38 5.40 2.02 -10.19
CA GLN A 38 4.11 2.54 -10.66
C GLN A 38 3.04 2.26 -9.60
N ILE A 39 2.09 3.18 -9.47
CA ILE A 39 0.91 3.05 -8.59
C ILE A 39 0.00 1.90 -9.06
N GLY A 40 0.12 1.51 -10.33
CA GLY A 40 -0.77 0.58 -11.01
C GLY A 40 -0.43 -0.89 -10.76
N TYR A 41 -1.44 -1.59 -10.24
CA TYR A 41 -1.60 -3.04 -10.06
C TYR A 41 -1.17 -3.59 -8.70
N LEU A 42 -2.16 -3.67 -7.82
CA LEU A 42 -2.15 -4.54 -6.66
C LEU A 42 -2.71 -5.90 -7.07
N TYR A 43 -1.99 -6.96 -6.75
CA TYR A 43 -2.40 -8.32 -7.03
C TYR A 43 -2.91 -8.96 -5.75
N PRO A 44 -4.19 -9.37 -5.67
CA PRO A 44 -4.72 -10.08 -4.52
C PRO A 44 -3.85 -11.30 -4.14
N GLY A 45 -3.65 -11.51 -2.85
CA GLY A 45 -2.78 -12.54 -2.29
C GLY A 45 -1.30 -12.12 -2.18
N LYS A 46 -0.88 -11.02 -2.81
CA LYS A 46 0.50 -10.53 -2.67
C LYS A 46 0.69 -9.85 -1.30
N LYS A 47 1.75 -10.24 -0.61
CA LYS A 47 2.19 -9.62 0.64
C LYS A 47 3.06 -8.40 0.34
N ILE A 48 2.73 -7.26 0.95
CA ILE A 48 3.48 -6.01 0.85
C ILE A 48 3.90 -5.51 2.24
N THR A 49 5.01 -4.79 2.29
CA THR A 49 5.54 -4.14 3.49
C THR A 49 4.83 -2.81 3.71
N ILE A 50 4.38 -2.54 4.93
CA ILE A 50 3.84 -1.25 5.35
C ILE A 50 4.81 -0.64 6.38
N PRO A 51 5.57 0.41 6.03
CA PRO A 51 6.47 1.09 6.97
C PRO A 51 5.68 2.05 7.87
N LEU A 52 5.61 1.79 9.17
CA LEU A 52 4.93 2.68 10.13
C LEU A 52 5.88 3.79 10.60
#